data_AF-A0A1V5L1L9-F1
#
_entry.id   AF-A0A1V5L1L9-F1
#
_cell.length_a   1.000
_cell.length_b   1.000
_cell.length_c   1.000
_cell.angle_alpha   90.00
_cell.angle_beta   90.00
_cell.angle_gamma   90.00
#
_symmetry.space_group_name_H-M   'P 1'
#
loop_
_entity.id
_entity.type
_entity.pdbx_description
1 polymer ?
#
loop_
_entity_poly.entity_id
_entity_poly.type
_entity_poly.pdbx_seq_one_letter_code
_entity_poly.pdbx_strand_id
1 'polypeptide(L)' 'MPGEPLVSLETVRLGDLIGSFVPQRFHVIMLLDRNWQYLGVISEVQVIDALLNQGVDVLAGSLVGPDHLAK' A
#
# COMPACT_ATOMS: atom_id res chain seq x y z
N MET A 1 0.46 16.76 -11.81
CA MET A 1 0.38 15.38 -12.33
C MET A 1 -0.93 14.79 -11.84
N PRO A 2 -1.82 14.27 -12.71
CA PRO A 2 -3.08 13.69 -12.28
C PRO A 2 -2.83 12.26 -11.76
N GLY A 3 -2.83 12.10 -10.44
CA GLY A 3 -2.82 10.79 -9.77
C GLY A 3 -4.18 10.53 -9.15
N GLU A 4 -4.72 9.33 -9.33
CA GLU A 4 -5.97 8.92 -8.68
C GLU A 4 -5.62 8.29 -7.33
N PRO A 5 -6.25 8.69 -6.22
CA PRO A 5 -6.01 8.05 -4.92
C PRO A 5 -6.59 6.64 -4.93
N LEU A 6 -5.76 5.65 -4.56
CA LEU A 6 -6.22 4.29 -4.33
C LEU A 6 -6.57 4.12 -2.84
N VAL A 7 -7.75 3.56 -2.54
CA VAL A 7 -8.20 3.31 -1.17
C VAL A 7 -8.30 1.81 -0.96
N SER A 8 -7.71 1.32 0.13
CA SER A 8 -7.73 -0.10 0.47
C SER A 8 -7.86 -0.35 1.97
N LEU A 9 -8.42 -1.51 2.30
CA LEU A 9 -8.42 -2.03 3.67
C LEU A 9 -7.05 -2.63 4.01
N GLU A 10 -6.67 -2.57 5.28
CA GLU A 10 -5.44 -3.16 5.81
C GLU A 10 -5.30 -4.68 5.59
N THR A 11 -6.43 -5.37 5.43
CA THR A 11 -6.49 -6.83 5.27
C THR A 11 -6.27 -7.31 3.84
N VAL A 12 -6.16 -6.39 2.88
CA VAL A 12 -5.93 -6.72 1.48
C VAL A 12 -4.48 -7.16 1.28
N ARG A 13 -4.28 -8.22 0.48
CA ARG A 13 -2.94 -8.71 0.13
C ARG A 13 -2.29 -7.76 -0.87
N LEU A 14 -0.96 -7.62 -0.79
CA LEU A 14 -0.22 -6.78 -1.73
C LEU A 14 -0.39 -7.24 -3.18
N GLY A 15 -0.50 -8.55 -3.43
CA GLY A 15 -0.77 -9.10 -4.76
C GLY A 15 -2.07 -8.57 -5.40
N ASP A 16 -3.11 -8.36 -4.60
CA ASP A 16 -4.39 -7.83 -5.08
C ASP A 16 -4.32 -6.30 -5.32
N LEU A 17 -3.49 -5.61 -4.53
CA LEU A 17 -3.22 -4.18 -4.72
C LEU A 17 -2.53 -3.92 -6.05
N ILE A 18 -1.45 -4.64 -6.36
CA ILE A 18 -0.70 -4.40 -7.62
C ILE A 18 -1.47 -4.73 -8.88
N GLY A 19 -2.47 -5.61 -8.84
CA GLY A 19 -3.37 -5.83 -9.97
C GLY A 19 -4.13 -4.56 -10.37
N SER A 20 -4.28 -3.62 -9.43
CA SER A 20 -4.91 -2.32 -9.66
C SER A 20 -3.92 -1.25 -10.11
N PHE A 21 -2.60 -1.51 -10.06
CA PHE A 21 -1.59 -0.50 -10.37
C PHE A 21 -1.43 -0.39 -11.88
N VAL A 22 -1.81 0.77 -12.41
CA VAL A 22 -1.39 1.22 -13.72
C VAL A 22 -0.11 2.03 -13.51
N PRO A 23 1.02 1.68 -14.15
CA PRO A 23 2.27 2.40 -13.99
C PRO A 23 2.07 3.92 -14.17
N GLN A 24 2.56 4.71 -13.21
CA GLN A 24 2.46 6.19 -13.14
C GLN A 24 1.08 6.79 -12.77
N ARG A 25 0.08 6.00 -12.33
CA ARG A 25 -1.25 6.53 -11.98
C ARG A 25 -1.52 6.67 -10.48
N PHE A 26 -0.78 5.96 -9.63
CA PHE A 26 -1.06 5.84 -8.19
C PHE A 26 0.13 6.28 -7.35
N HIS A 27 0.19 7.56 -7.00
CA HIS A 27 1.29 8.09 -6.18
C HIS A 27 1.08 7.83 -4.67
N VAL A 28 -0.16 7.56 -4.25
CA VAL A 28 -0.56 7.56 -2.84
C VAL A 28 -1.70 6.57 -2.62
N ILE A 29 -1.54 5.68 -1.63
CA ILE A 29 -2.56 4.70 -1.24
C ILE A 29 -2.98 4.99 0.20
N MET A 30 -4.27 5.24 0.39
CA MET A 30 -4.85 5.49 1.71
C MET A 30 -5.29 4.17 2.35
N LEU A 31 -4.83 3.94 3.58
CA LEU A 31 -5.10 2.74 4.35
C LEU A 31 -6.15 3.01 5.42
N LEU A 32 -7.16 2.14 5.44
CA LEU A 32 -8.26 2.18 6.39
C LEU A 32 -8.33 0.87 7.18
N ASP A 33 -8.77 0.96 8.43
CA ASP A 33 -9.14 -0.20 9.24
C ASP A 33 -10.55 -0.72 8.88
N ARG A 34 -10.97 -1.80 9.53
CA ARG A 34 -12.30 -2.41 9.33
C ARG A 34 -13.47 -1.50 9.75
N ASN A 35 -13.21 -0.47 10.54
CA ASN A 35 -14.16 0.53 11.00
C ASN A 35 -14.08 1.83 10.19
N TRP A 36 -13.43 1.80 9.02
CA TRP A 36 -13.22 2.96 8.13
C TRP A 36 -12.40 4.09 8.76
N GLN A 37 -11.62 3.79 9.81
CA GLN A 37 -10.70 4.74 10.41
C GLN A 37 -9.42 4.82 9.59
N TYR A 38 -8.93 6.05 9.39
CA TYR A 38 -7.69 6.31 8.69
C TYR A 38 -6.48 5.80 9.50
N LEU A 39 -5.72 4.88 8.92
CA LEU A 39 -4.50 4.32 9.51
C LEU A 39 -3.24 5.03 9.03
N GLY A 40 -3.25 5.52 7.79
CA GLY A 40 -2.08 6.16 7.20
C GLY A 40 -2.11 6.18 5.68
N VAL A 41 -0.99 6.61 5.12
CA VAL A 41 -0.72 6.63 3.69
C VAL A 41 0.52 5.80 3.42
N ILE A 42 0.48 4.97 2.38
CA ILE A 42 1.64 4.27 1.84
C ILE A 42 1.87 4.66 0.38
N SER A 43 3.11 4.62 -0.07
CA SER A 43 3.51 4.93 -1.45
C SER A 43 3.60 3.66 -2.30
N GLU A 44 3.54 3.84 -3.63
CA GLU A 44 3.80 2.76 -4.59
C GLU A 44 5.18 2.11 -4.36
N VAL A 45 6.20 2.90 -4.02
CA VAL A 45 7.55 2.40 -3.74
C VAL A 45 7.54 1.43 -2.55
N GLN A 46 6.84 1.77 -1.47
CA GLN A 46 6.73 0.89 -0.30
C GLN A 46 6.03 -0.43 -0.62
N VAL A 47 5.02 -0.41 -1.48
CA VAL A 47 4.33 -1.62 -1.93
C VAL A 47 5.26 -2.49 -2.78
N ILE A 48 5.98 -1.90 -3.73
CA ILE A 48 6.93 -2.60 -4.59
C ILE A 48 8.06 -3.20 -3.75
N ASP A 49 8.64 -2.43 -2.82
CA ASP A 49 9.73 -2.89 -1.95
C ASP A 49 9.28 -4.06 -1.08
N ALA A 50 8.08 -3.99 -0.50
CA ALA A 50 7.53 -5.08 0.30
C ALA A 50 7.25 -6.33 -0.56
N LEU A 51 6.75 -6.19 -1.77
CA LEU A 51 6.54 -7.30 -2.68
C LEU A 51 7.85 -8.01 -3.05
N LEU A 52 8.90 -7.24 -3.34
CA LEU A 52 10.21 -7.78 -3.71
C LEU A 52 10.90 -8.47 -2.52
N ASN A 53 10.75 -7.92 -1.31
CA ASN A 53 11.47 -8.42 -0.12
C ASN A 53 10.70 -9.46 0.70
N GLN A 54 9.37 -9.43 0.67
CA GLN A 54 8.51 -10.21 1.58
C GLN A 54 7.45 -11.05 0.85
N GLY A 55 7.21 -10.78 -0.43
CA GLY A 55 6.29 -11.55 -1.28
C GLY A 55 4.85 -11.02 -1.32
N VAL A 56 4.01 -11.71 -2.09
CA VAL A 56 2.66 -11.24 -2.47
C VAL A 56 1.60 -11.37 -1.37
N ASP A 57 1.82 -12.22 -0.39
CA ASP A 57 0.84 -12.54 0.66
C ASP A 57 0.88 -11.59 1.86
N VAL A 58 1.78 -10.61 1.83
CA VAL A 58 1.88 -9.56 2.84
C VAL A 58 0.60 -8.73 2.86
N LEU A 59 0.19 -8.30 4.05
CA LEU A 59 -0.99 -7.45 4.25
C LEU A 59 -0.60 -5.98 4.15
N ALA A 60 -1.43 -5.17 3.50
CA ALA A 60 -1.17 -3.73 3.38
C ALA A 60 -0.99 -3.02 4.73
N GLY A 61 -1.70 -3.48 5.77
CA GLY A 61 -1.57 -2.94 7.13
C GLY A 61 -0.17 -3.04 7.73
N SER A 62 0.65 -4.02 7.33
CA SER A 62 2.01 -4.16 7.86
C SER A 62 2.98 -3.10 7.34
N LEU A 63 2.57 -2.29 6.36
CA LEU A 63 3.36 -1.20 5.80
C LEU A 63 3.13 0.13 6.53
N VAL A 64 2.19 0.18 7.48
CA VAL A 64 1.91 1.35 8.31
C VAL A 64 2.74 1.26 9.59
N GLY A 65 3.89 1.93 9.60
CA GLY A 65 4.78 2.01 10.76
C GLY A 65 6.07 2.77 10.45
N PRO A 66 6.76 3.32 11.47
CA PRO A 66 7.95 4.17 11.30
C PRO A 66 9.16 3.47 10.66
N ASP A 67 9.13 2.14 10.51
CA ASP A 67 10.34 1.34 10.29
C ASP A 67 10.61 0.94 8.82
N HIS A 68 9.78 1.32 7.85
CA HIS A 68 9.98 0.90 6.45
C HIS A 68 10.82 1.87 5.58
N LEU A 69 11.32 2.98 6.15
CA LEU A 69 12.21 3.94 5.48
C LEU A 69 13.67 3.90 6.00
N ALA A 70 13.97 2.96 6.90
CA ALA A 70 15.28 2.83 7.51
C ALA A 70 15.99 1.54 7.06
N LYS A 71 16.26 1.40 5.76
CA LYS A 71 17.37 0.57 5.27
C LYS A 71 17.77 0.93 3.85
#